data_AF-A0A2X2SP63-F1
#
_entry.id   AF-A0A2X2SP63-F1
#
_cell.length_a   1.000
_cell.length_b   1.000
_cell.length_c   1.000
_cell.angle_alpha   90.00
_cell.angle_beta   90.00
_cell.angle_gamma   90.00
#
_symmetry.space_group_name_H-M   'P 1'
#
loop_
_entity.id
_entity.type
_entity.pdbx_description
1 polymer ?
#
loop_
_entity_poly.entity_id
_entity_poly.type
_entity_poly.pdbx_seq_one_letter_code
_entity_poly.pdbx_strand_id
1 'polypeptide(L)' 'MNAGIKQLTFVIGGPYGFSKEVYDRANGKLSLSKLTFSHQMIRLFFVEQLYRAFTILRNEPYHHQ' A
#
# COMPACT_ATOMS: atom_id res chain seq x y z
N MET A 1 -20.07 -12.72 -13.78
CA MET A 1 -19.61 -12.40 -12.42
C MET A 1 -18.17 -11.93 -12.52
N ASN A 2 -17.88 -10.67 -12.23
CA ASN A 2 -16.49 -10.18 -12.27
C ASN A 2 -15.68 -10.92 -11.20
N ALA A 3 -14.72 -11.75 -11.61
CA ALA A 3 -13.84 -12.52 -10.73
C ALA A 3 -12.73 -11.62 -10.14
N GLY A 4 -13.12 -10.54 -9.47
CA GLY A 4 -12.20 -9.61 -8.82
C GLY A 4 -11.78 -10.07 -7.42
N ILE A 5 -10.57 -9.68 -7.01
CA ILE A 5 -10.12 -9.85 -5.63
C ILE A 5 -10.96 -8.93 -4.74
N LYS A 6 -11.73 -9.52 -3.82
CA LYS A 6 -12.63 -8.78 -2.91
C LYS A 6 -11.92 -8.16 -1.70
N GLN A 7 -10.77 -8.72 -1.32
CA GLN A 7 -10.02 -8.30 -0.15
C GLN A 7 -8.54 -8.20 -0.50
N LEU A 8 -7.98 -7.00 -0.34
CA LEU A 8 -6.54 -6.77 -0.31
C LEU A 8 -6.12 -6.48 1.13
N THR A 9 -5.10 -7.18 1.60
CA THR A 9 -4.46 -6.92 2.90
C THR A 9 -3.05 -6.42 2.63
N PHE A 10 -2.77 -5.19 3.05
CA PHE A 10 -1.41 -4.64 3.04
C PHE A 10 -0.81 -4.80 4.44
N VAL A 11 0.46 -5.18 4.49
CA VAL A 11 1.19 -5.41 5.75
C VAL A 11 2.38 -4.47 5.77
N ILE A 12 2.62 -3.82 6.91
CA ILE A 12 3.76 -2.93 7.14
C ILE A 12 4.58 -3.51 8.29
N GLY A 13 5.79 -3.96 7.97
CA GLY A 13 6.67 -4.68 8.90
C GLY A 13 7.28 -3.74 9.94
N GLY A 14 7.80 -4.31 11.02
CA GLY A 14 8.51 -3.56 12.04
C GLY A 14 9.86 -3.02 11.56
N PRO A 15 10.67 -2.43 12.46
CA PRO A 15 11.98 -1.87 12.11
C PRO A 15 12.96 -2.90 11.51
N TYR A 16 12.77 -4.19 11.79
CA TYR A 16 13.58 -5.30 11.27
C TYR A 16 12.97 -5.97 10.02
N GLY A 17 11.88 -5.42 9.48
CA GLY A 17 11.19 -5.99 8.33
C GLY A 17 10.25 -7.14 8.71
N PHE A 18 10.18 -8.16 7.85
CA PHE A 18 9.29 -9.31 7.98
C PHE A 18 10.07 -10.61 8.11
N SER A 19 9.45 -11.63 8.71
CA SER A 19 9.97 -12.99 8.66
C SER A 19 9.89 -13.56 7.24
N LYS A 20 10.66 -14.63 6.97
CA LYS A 20 10.70 -15.27 5.65
C LYS A 20 9.32 -15.79 5.23
N GLU A 21 8.56 -16.33 6.17
CA GLU A 21 7.24 -16.90 5.96
C GLU A 21 6.24 -15.85 5.44
N VAL A 22 6.35 -14.60 5.90
CA VAL A 22 5.52 -13.50 5.41
C VAL A 22 5.89 -13.15 3.96
N TYR A 23 7.19 -13.13 3.64
CA TYR A 23 7.63 -12.90 2.26
C TYR A 23 7.20 -14.01 1.31
N ASP A 24 7.30 -15.27 1.73
CA ASP A 24 6.89 -16.43 0.95
C ASP A 24 5.37 -16.45 0.75
N ARG A 25 4.59 -15.99 1.74
CA ARG A 25 3.13 -15.87 1.63
C ARG A 25 2.70 -14.69 0.76
N ALA A 26 3.46 -13.61 0.69
CA ALA A 26 3.02 -12.38 0.03
C ALA A 26 2.74 -12.60 -1.47
N ASN A 27 1.60 -12.09 -1.94
CA ASN A 27 1.26 -12.15 -3.37
C ASN A 27 2.05 -11.14 -4.21
N GLY A 28 2.71 -10.17 -3.57
CA GLY A 28 3.55 -9.15 -4.21
C GLY A 28 4.25 -8.28 -3.18
N LYS A 29 5.24 -7.51 -3.63
CA LYS A 29 5.97 -6.53 -2.82
C LYS A 29 5.82 -5.15 -3.45
N LEU A 30 5.55 -4.14 -2.62
CA LEU A 30 5.41 -2.76 -3.05
C LEU A 30 6.44 -1.90 -2.31
N SER A 31 7.20 -1.09 -3.05
CA SER A 31 8.10 -0.09 -2.49
C SER A 31 7.50 1.30 -2.69
N LEU A 32 7.40 2.08 -1.61
CA LEU A 32 6.96 3.48 -1.68
C LEU A 32 8.08 4.42 -2.16
N SER A 33 9.34 4.06 -1.90
CA SER A 33 10.51 4.87 -2.22
C SER A 33 11.79 4.06 -2.04
N LYS A 34 12.91 4.59 -2.54
CA LYS A 34 14.28 4.14 -2.20
C LYS A 34 14.75 4.64 -0.82
N LEU A 35 14.04 5.58 -0.20
CA LEU A 35 14.35 6.11 1.13
C LEU A 35 13.82 5.23 2.25
N THR A 36 14.47 5.29 3.42
CA THR A 36 13.99 4.65 4.65
C THR A 36 13.12 5.64 5.44
N PHE A 37 11.88 5.27 5.70
CA PHE A 37 10.95 6.05 6.52
C PHE A 37 10.69 5.37 7.86
N SER A 38 10.31 6.15 8.87
CA SER A 38 9.86 5.57 10.14
C SER A 38 8.54 4.82 9.97
N HIS A 39 8.32 3.77 10.78
CA HIS A 39 7.10 2.95 10.70
C HIS A 39 5.82 3.77 10.85
N GLN A 40 5.85 4.79 11.73
CA GLN A 40 4.72 5.68 11.98
C GLN A 40 4.34 6.48 10.72
N MET A 41 5.34 6.96 9.97
CA MET A 41 5.10 7.74 8.74
C MET A 41 4.57 6.87 7.60
N ILE A 42 5.08 5.63 7.45
CA ILE A 42 4.68 4.75 6.34
C ILE A 42 3.18 4.49 6.35
N ARG A 43 2.56 4.31 7.52
CA ARG A 43 1.10 4.11 7.61
C ARG A 43 0.34 5.30 7.04
N LEU A 44 0.73 6.52 7.43
CA LEU A 44 0.08 7.74 6.97
C LEU A 44 0.24 7.91 5.45
N PHE A 45 1.47 7.77 4.96
CA PHE A 45 1.76 7.88 3.52
C PHE A 45 1.01 6.84 2.70
N PHE A 46 0.97 5.59 3.18
CA PHE A 46 0.30 4.52 2.46
C PHE A 46 -1.23 4.72 2.41
N VAL A 47 -1.85 5.15 3.51
CA VAL A 47 -3.30 5.42 3.54
C VAL A 47 -3.65 6.59 2.60
N GLU A 48 -2.82 7.62 2.56
CA GLU A 48 -2.99 8.75 1.64
C GLU A 48 -2.89 8.30 0.17
N GLN A 49 -1.92 7.43 -0.16
CA GLN A 49 -1.79 6.86 -1.50
C GLN A 49 -2.95 5.92 -1.86
N LEU A 50 -3.52 5.22 -0.87
CA LEU A 50 -4.72 4.41 -1.09
C LEU A 50 -5.92 5.30 -1.41
N TYR A 51 -6.13 6.37 -0.64
CA TYR A 51 -7.17 7.36 -0.92
C TYR A 51 -7.03 7.92 -2.33
N ARG A 52 -5.83 8.40 -2.68
CA ARG A 52 -5.45 8.87 -4.02
C ARG A 52 -5.82 7.89 -5.13
N ALA A 53 -5.46 6.62 -4.98
CA ALA A 53 -5.73 5.59 -5.96
C ALA A 53 -7.23 5.43 -6.22
N PHE A 54 -8.05 5.42 -5.15
CA PHE A 54 -9.50 5.36 -5.29
C PHE A 54 -10.09 6.63 -5.90
N THR A 55 -9.61 7.82 -5.55
CA THR A 55 -10.06 9.07 -6.15
C THR A 55 -9.78 9.09 -7.66
N ILE A 56 -8.60 8.63 -8.09
CA ILE A 56 -8.25 8.47 -9.52
C ILE A 56 -9.18 7.45 -10.20
N LEU A 57 -9.40 6.28 -9.60
CA LEU A 57 -10.27 5.24 -10.17
C LEU A 57 -11.73 5.69 -10.28
N ARG A 58 -12.17 6.60 -9.41
CA ARG A 58 -13.51 7.21 -9.44
C ARG A 58 -13.59 8.44 -10.36
N ASN A 59 -12.47 8.82 -10.98
CA ASN A 59 -12.36 10.03 -11.79
C ASN A 59 -12.80 11.31 -11.02
N GLU A 60 -12.53 11.33 -9.72
CA GLU A 60 -12.79 12.47 -8.86
C GLU A 60 -11.62 13.47 -8.94
N PRO A 61 -11.90 14.79 -8.81
CA PRO A 61 -10.85 15.79 -8.78
C PRO A 61 -9.99 15.61 -7.53
N TYR A 62 -8.72 15.32 -7.74
CA TYR A 62 -7.78 15.00 -6.67
C TYR A 62 -6.50 15.84 -6.71
N HIS A 63 -6.14 16.31 -7.91
CA HIS A 63 -5.13 17.33 -8.11
C HIS A 63 -5.67 18.41 -9.03
N HIS A 64 -5.44 19.66 -8.64
CA HIS A 64 -5.84 20.82 -9.42
C HIS A 64 -5.01 20.85 -10.71
N GLN A 65 -5.68 20.70 -11.83
CA GLN A 65 -5.47 21.60 -12.96
C GLN A 65 -6.68 22.52 -13.03
#